data_AF-A0A239Z308-F1
#
_entry.id   AF-A0A239Z308-F1
#
_cell.length_a   1.000
_cell.length_b   1.000
_cell.length_c   1.000
_cell.angle_alpha   90.00
_cell.angle_beta   90.00
_cell.angle_gamma   90.00
#
_symmetry.space_group_name_H-M   'P 1'
#
loop_
_entity.id
_entity.type
_entity.pdbx_description
1 polymer ?
#
loop_
_entity_poly.entity_id
_entity_poly.type
_entity_poly.pdbx_seq_one_letter_code
_entity_poly.pdbx_strand_id
1 'polypeptide(L)'
;MHNSPNLSEKDLMQDLLTTEKQIVSAYSTGITESSCQNLRSVLVNNFKKAEDTQYKVFDAMKQRGWYETKDAPTNEVQQIKDKSMQMSQELK
;
A
#
# COMPACT_ATOMS: atom_id res chain seq x y z
N MET A 1 36.20 -9.42 -15.09
CA MET A 1 35.12 -8.52 -15.55
C MET A 1 33.94 -8.73 -14.61
N HIS A 2 33.63 -7.75 -13.76
CA HIS A 2 32.46 -7.81 -12.88
C HIS A 2 31.24 -7.45 -13.73
N ASN A 3 30.45 -8.46 -14.11
CA ASN A 3 29.14 -8.25 -14.74
C ASN A 3 28.21 -7.73 -13.64
N SER A 4 28.05 -6.41 -13.55
CA SER A 4 26.94 -5.85 -12.79
C SER A 4 25.65 -6.25 -13.52
N PRO A 5 24.67 -6.90 -12.86
CA PRO A 5 23.40 -7.18 -13.51
C PRO A 5 22.77 -5.83 -13.89
N ASN A 6 22.59 -5.60 -15.19
CA ASN A 6 21.81 -4.46 -15.67
C ASN A 6 20.35 -4.76 -15.34
N LEU A 7 19.87 -4.19 -14.23
CA LEU A 7 18.46 -4.26 -13.86
C LEU A 7 17.63 -3.52 -14.91
N SER A 8 16.53 -4.14 -15.35
CA SER A 8 15.59 -3.44 -16.23
C SER A 8 14.85 -2.35 -15.45
N GLU A 9 14.27 -1.38 -16.16
CA GLU A 9 13.40 -0.38 -15.52
C GLU A 9 12.22 -1.04 -14.80
N LYS A 10 11.71 -2.17 -15.32
CA LYS A 10 10.66 -2.95 -14.66
C LYS A 10 11.13 -3.55 -13.35
N ASP A 11 12.36 -4.08 -13.29
CA ASP A 11 12.93 -4.64 -12.06
C ASP A 11 13.14 -3.56 -11.00
N LEU A 12 13.65 -2.39 -11.42
CA LEU A 12 13.81 -1.23 -10.53
C LEU A 12 12.46 -0.73 -9.98
N MET A 13 11.44 -0.64 -10.83
CA MET A 13 10.09 -0.25 -10.40
C MET A 13 9.47 -1.30 -9.47
N GLN A 14 9.73 -2.58 -9.70
CA GLN A 14 9.26 -3.65 -8.82
C GLN A 14 9.93 -3.62 -7.45
N ASP A 15 11.23 -3.34 -7.41
CA ASP A 15 11.99 -3.15 -6.16
C ASP A 15 11.49 -1.92 -5.39
N LEU A 16 11.28 -0.81 -6.10
CA LEU A 16 10.70 0.41 -5.53
C LEU A 16 9.29 0.15 -4.96
N LEU A 17 8.42 -0.52 -5.72
CA LEU A 17 7.07 -0.87 -5.25
C LEU A 17 7.11 -1.76 -4.00
N THR A 18 8.06 -2.69 -3.94
CA THR A 18 8.24 -3.59 -2.80
C THR A 18 8.71 -2.81 -1.56
N THR A 19 9.66 -1.90 -1.75
CA THR A 19 10.17 -1.01 -0.68
C THR A 19 9.06 -0.13 -0.11
N GLU A 20 8.27 0.51 -0.97
CA GLU A 20 7.16 1.35 -0.55
C GLU A 20 6.10 0.57 0.24
N LYS A 21 5.79 -0.68 -0.16
CA LYS A 21 4.89 -1.57 0.60
C LYS A 21 5.43 -1.86 2.01
N GLN A 22 6.74 -2.09 2.15
CA GLN A 22 7.37 -2.31 3.45
C GLN A 22 7.30 -1.05 4.33
N ILE A 23 7.55 0.12 3.76
CA ILE A 23 7.47 1.41 4.47
C ILE A 23 6.04 1.64 4.99
N VAL A 24 5.02 1.46 4.14
CA VAL A 24 3.61 1.58 4.52
C VAL A 24 3.25 0.61 5.66
N SER A 25 3.70 -0.65 5.57
CA SER A 25 3.50 -1.64 6.64
C SER A 25 4.16 -1.24 7.96
N ALA A 26 5.40 -0.76 7.91
CA ALA A 26 6.13 -0.33 9.09
C ALA A 26 5.46 0.85 9.80
N TYR A 27 4.96 1.82 9.03
CA TYR A 27 4.18 2.93 9.59
C TYR A 27 2.88 2.44 10.23
N SER A 28 2.17 1.49 9.60
CA SER A 28 0.95 0.91 10.18
C SER A 28 1.22 0.31 11.57
N THR A 29 2.25 -0.53 11.69
CA THR A 29 2.68 -1.10 12.99
C THR A 29 3.02 -0.01 13.99
N GLY A 30 3.84 0.96 13.60
CA GLY A 30 4.23 2.07 14.47
C GLY A 30 3.04 2.90 14.96
N ILE A 31 2.04 3.15 14.11
CA ILE A 31 0.81 3.89 14.48
C ILE A 31 0.01 3.12 15.53
N THR A 32 -0.17 1.81 15.34
CA THR A 32 -0.97 0.96 16.24
C THR A 32 -0.29 0.72 17.58
N GLU A 33 1.04 0.75 17.62
CA GLU A 33 1.83 0.50 18.84
C GLU A 33 2.29 1.78 19.56
N SER A 34 2.09 2.96 18.96
CA SER A 34 2.44 4.24 19.60
C SER A 34 1.43 4.65 20.67
N SER A 35 1.87 4.81 21.91
CA SER A 35 1.08 5.35 23.03
C SER A 35 1.08 6.88 23.10
N CYS A 36 2.11 7.54 22.58
CA CYS A 36 2.22 9.00 22.53
C CYS A 36 1.41 9.58 21.36
N GLN A 37 0.42 10.44 21.66
CA GLN A 37 -0.45 11.04 20.65
C GLN A 37 0.30 11.91 19.63
N ASN A 38 1.31 12.66 20.09
CA ASN A 38 2.11 13.52 19.21
C ASN A 38 2.92 12.67 18.22
N LEU A 39 3.56 11.60 18.71
CA LEU A 39 4.28 10.65 17.86
C LEU A 39 3.34 9.96 16.88
N ARG A 40 2.18 9.47 17.36
CA ARG A 40 1.16 8.86 16.50
C ARG A 40 0.74 9.80 15.38
N SER A 41 0.52 11.07 15.68
CA SER A 41 0.13 12.08 14.68
C SER A 41 1.21 12.29 13.61
N VAL A 42 2.48 12.31 14.02
CA VAL A 42 3.62 12.38 13.08
C VAL A 42 3.67 11.15 12.19
N LEU A 43 3.52 9.95 12.76
CA LEU A 43 3.52 8.69 12.00
C LEU A 43 2.37 8.64 11.00
N VAL A 44 1.14 9.04 11.39
CA VAL A 44 -0.01 9.12 10.49
C VAL A 44 0.23 10.08 9.33
N ASN A 45 0.83 11.25 9.60
CA ASN A 45 1.14 12.22 8.55
C ASN A 45 2.19 11.69 7.56
N ASN A 46 3.19 10.95 8.05
CA ASN A 46 4.20 10.35 7.19
C ASN A 46 3.65 9.13 6.42
N PHE A 47 2.81 8.32 7.06
CA PHE A 47 2.08 7.21 6.43
C PHE A 47 1.32 7.68 5.20
N LYS A 48 0.58 8.79 5.28
CA LYS A 48 -0.18 9.34 4.14
C LYS A 48 0.73 9.71 2.96
N LYS A 49 1.93 10.21 3.22
CA LYS A 49 2.90 10.55 2.16
C LYS A 49 3.50 9.31 1.52
N ALA A 50 3.83 8.30 2.34
CA ALA A 50 4.33 7.02 1.85
C ALA A 50 3.26 6.29 1.02
N GLU A 51 2.01 6.29 1.47
CA GLU A 51 0.89 5.70 0.74
C GLU A 51 0.64 6.40 -0.62
N ASP A 52 0.63 7.73 -0.66
CA ASP A 52 0.54 8.48 -1.94
C ASP A 52 1.70 8.16 -2.90
N THR A 53 2.92 7.99 -2.37
CA THR A 53 4.09 7.62 -3.16
C THR A 53 3.96 6.19 -3.69
N GLN A 54 3.61 5.24 -2.83
CA GLN A 54 3.36 3.85 -3.19
C GLN A 54 2.28 3.75 -4.28
N TYR A 55 1.21 4.53 -4.18
CA TYR A 55 0.13 4.56 -5.17
C TYR A 55 0.63 5.07 -6.53
N LYS A 56 1.44 6.14 -6.56
CA LYS A 56 2.04 6.66 -7.81
C LYS A 56 2.92 5.62 -8.49
N VAL A 57 3.72 4.88 -7.73
CA VAL A 57 4.57 3.80 -8.27
C VAL A 57 3.71 2.69 -8.86
N PHE A 58 2.69 2.24 -8.12
CA PHE A 58 1.73 1.24 -8.59
C PHE A 58 1.03 1.68 -9.88
N ASP A 59 0.51 2.91 -9.92
CA ASP A 59 -0.22 3.43 -11.08
C ASP A 59 0.70 3.55 -12.31
N ALA A 60 1.93 4.03 -12.13
CA ALA A 60 2.92 4.07 -13.20
C ALA A 60 3.24 2.66 -13.75
N MET A 61 3.38 1.65 -12.88
CA MET A 61 3.58 0.27 -13.33
C MET A 61 2.36 -0.28 -14.05
N LYS A 62 1.14 0.02 -13.57
CA LYS A 62 -0.11 -0.38 -14.21
C LYS A 62 -0.26 0.22 -15.60
N GLN A 63 -0.03 1.53 -15.76
CA GLN A 63 -0.10 2.24 -17.05
C GLN A 63 0.89 1.67 -18.10
N ARG A 64 2.04 1.14 -17.65
CA ARG A 64 3.05 0.50 -18.50
C ARG A 64 2.79 -1.00 -18.76
N GLY A 65 1.69 -1.55 -18.22
CA GLY A 65 1.38 -2.98 -18.32
C GLY A 65 2.31 -3.89 -17.52
N TRP A 66 3.04 -3.33 -16.54
CA TRP A 66 3.98 -4.08 -15.71
C TRP A 66 3.34 -4.66 -14.44
N TYR A 67 2.15 -4.18 -14.10
CA TYR A 67 1.38 -4.66 -12.97
C TYR A 67 -0.07 -4.94 -13.41
N GLU A 68 -0.41 -6.22 -13.55
CA GLU A 68 -1.78 -6.62 -13.87
C GLU A 68 -2.66 -6.55 -12.62
N THR A 69 -3.81 -5.89 -12.77
CA THR A 69 -4.87 -5.88 -11.76
C THR A 69 -6.12 -6.52 -12.32
N LYS A 70 -6.76 -7.37 -11.53
CA LYS A 70 -8.09 -7.90 -11.84
C LYS A 70 -9.10 -7.15 -10.99
N ASP A 71 -10.10 -6.56 -11.63
CA ASP A 71 -11.22 -6.00 -10.90
C ASP A 71 -11.98 -7.13 -10.19
N ALA A 72 -12.35 -6.89 -8.93
CA ALA A 72 -13.20 -7.83 -8.21
C ALA A 72 -14.61 -7.83 -8.83
N PRO A 73 -15.29 -8.98 -8.91
CA PRO A 73 -16.67 -9.05 -9.35
C PRO A 73 -17.57 -8.11 -8.52
N THR A 74 -18.48 -7.37 -9.17
CA THR A 74 -19.33 -6.37 -8.51
C THR A 74 -20.14 -6.94 -7.33
N ASN A 75 -20.59 -8.19 -7.45
CA ASN A 75 -21.30 -8.89 -6.39
C ASN A 75 -20.42 -9.13 -5.15
N GLU A 76 -19.13 -9.44 -5.31
CA GLU A 76 -18.20 -9.62 -4.20
C GLU A 76 -17.93 -8.29 -3.48
N VAL A 77 -17.75 -7.21 -4.25
CA VAL A 77 -17.57 -5.86 -3.70
C VAL A 77 -18.79 -5.46 -2.86
N GLN A 78 -19.99 -5.68 -3.37
CA GLN A 78 -21.23 -5.35 -2.67
C GLN A 78 -21.38 -6.18 -1.39
N GLN A 79 -21.14 -7.49 -1.48
CA GLN A 79 -21.22 -8.40 -0.33
C GLN A 79 -20.23 -8.02 0.80
N ILE A 80 -18.99 -7.68 0.46
CA ILE A 80 -17.98 -7.27 1.44
C ILE A 80 -18.35 -5.93 2.08
N LYS A 81 -18.87 -4.99 1.29
CA LYS A 81 -19.34 -3.69 1.79
C LYS A 81 -20.46 -3.88 2.81
N ASP A 82 -21.47 -4.69 2.49
CA ASP A 82 -22.60 -4.97 3.38
C ASP A 82 -22.14 -5.65 4.68
N LYS A 83 -21.25 -6.64 4.57
CA LYS A 83 -20.66 -7.32 5.74
C LYS A 83 -19.85 -6.35 6.63
N SER A 84 -19.06 -5.46 6.03
CA SER A 84 -18.27 -4.47 6.78
C SER A 84 -19.16 -3.46 7.51
N MET A 85 -20.24 -3.01 6.87
CA MET A 85 -21.24 -2.15 7.52
C MET A 85 -21.93 -2.85 8.69
N GLN A 86 -22.31 -4.12 8.54
CA GLN A 86 -22.90 -4.92 9.61
C GLN A 86 -21.93 -5.07 10.79
N MET A 87 -20.68 -5.47 10.54
CA MET A 87 -19.66 -5.57 11.58
C MET A 87 -19.47 -4.25 12.34
N SER A 88 -19.51 -3.12 11.65
CA SER A 88 -19.42 -1.81 12.29
C SER A 88 -20.63 -1.46 13.17
N GLN A 89 -21.81 -2.02 12.90
CA GLN A 89 -23.00 -1.84 13.73
C GLN A 89 -22.93 -2.69 15.00
N GLU A 90 -22.43 -3.92 14.90
CA GLU A 90 -22.27 -4.85 16.04
C GLU A 90 -21.22 -4.38 17.06
N LEU A 91 -20.31 -3.48 16.67
CA LEU A 91 -19.29 -2.89 17.53
C LEU A 91 -19.74 -1.62 18.28
N LYS A 92 -20.94 -1.09 18.00
CA LYS A 92 -21.53 0.06 18.69
C LYS A 92 -22.40 -0.39 19.85
#